data_AF-A0A6I7QZQ8-F1
#
_entry.id   AF-A0A6I7QZQ8-F1
#
_cell.length_a   1.000
_cell.length_b   1.000
_cell.length_c   1.000
_cell.angle_alpha   90.00
_cell.angle_beta   90.00
_cell.angle_gamma   90.00
#
_symmetry.space_group_name_H-M   'P 1'
#
loop_
_entity.id
_entity.type
_entity.pdbx_description
1 polymer ?
#
loop_
_entity_poly.entity_id
_entity_poly.type
_entity_poly.pdbx_seq_one_letter_code
_entity_poly.pdbx_strand_id
1 'polypeptide(L)'
;MFEQTFKNIDDILHKDAGCGSELDYVEQTSWVLFLKYLDDLERDRATSAELTGKTYKPIIDQKYQWSVWAAPKLANGKLDHNALTGDDLLDFVNGKLFPYLKKFKLSAENANTIEYKVGEIFSELKNRIQSGYNLREVINRIDELSFRTHAEKYEMSHLYEDKIKNMGNAGRNGGEYYTPRPLISAIVKVVAPKIGDKIYDGAVGSAGFLCEAFDYLKSGKELSSKEWEILQKRTFYGKEKKSLAYIIGIMNMILHGVEAPNIIHTNTLAENLADIQEKDRYDIVLANPPFGGKERAEVQQNFPIKTGETASLFLQHFIKILKAGGKAGVVIKNTFLSNTDNASIALRKELLQNCNLHTVLDLPGGTFTGAGVKTVVLFFEKGKPTQKVWFYQLNPGRNLGKTNPLNEKDLTEFVELQKLAMSEAEGTADSENSWTVNIKDIDQSTFDLSVKNPFKKEEAAIRTPKEILEEIKALDDESAEILDSIKHLI
;
A
#
# COMPACT_ATOMS: atom_id res chain seq x y z
N MET A 1 -4.72 -10.78 -23.61
CA MET A 1 -3.37 -10.90 -24.21
C MET A 1 -2.31 -10.66 -23.14
N PHE A 2 -2.39 -9.54 -22.42
CA PHE A 2 -1.40 -9.14 -21.43
C PHE A 2 -1.26 -10.06 -20.21
N GLU A 3 -2.36 -10.60 -19.67
CA GLU A 3 -2.30 -11.54 -18.53
C GLU A 3 -1.44 -12.77 -18.86
N GLN A 4 -1.61 -13.33 -20.07
CA GLN A 4 -0.81 -14.45 -20.54
C GLN A 4 0.66 -14.06 -20.70
N THR A 5 0.95 -12.87 -21.21
CA THR A 5 2.32 -12.34 -21.30
C THR A 5 2.99 -12.27 -19.93
N PHE A 6 2.30 -11.76 -18.91
CA PHE A 6 2.83 -11.69 -17.56
C PHE A 6 3.03 -13.05 -16.89
N LYS A 7 2.14 -14.02 -17.11
CA LYS A 7 2.35 -15.40 -16.68
C LYS A 7 3.57 -16.02 -17.32
N ASN A 8 3.74 -15.83 -18.63
CA ASN A 8 4.91 -16.33 -19.35
C ASN A 8 6.21 -15.69 -18.82
N ILE A 9 6.20 -14.39 -18.49
CA ILE A 9 7.35 -13.73 -17.87
C ILE A 9 7.68 -14.36 -16.52
N ASP A 10 6.69 -14.61 -15.66
CA ASP A 10 6.91 -15.26 -14.36
C ASP A 10 7.46 -16.68 -14.55
N ASP A 11 6.95 -17.45 -15.52
CA ASP A 11 7.44 -18.79 -15.83
C ASP A 11 8.91 -18.80 -16.31
N ILE A 12 9.32 -17.75 -17.03
CA ILE A 12 10.72 -17.57 -17.46
C ILE A 12 11.59 -17.25 -16.25
N LEU A 13 11.17 -16.27 -15.44
CA LEU A 13 11.94 -15.82 -14.27
C LEU A 13 12.02 -16.89 -13.18
N HIS A 14 10.99 -17.72 -13.01
CA HIS A 14 10.99 -18.84 -12.08
C HIS A 14 12.05 -19.89 -12.39
N LYS A 15 12.43 -20.02 -13.67
CA LYS A 15 13.48 -20.95 -14.13
C LYS A 15 14.88 -20.34 -14.06
N ASP A 16 14.99 -19.04 -13.80
CA ASP A 16 16.28 -18.35 -13.71
C ASP A 16 16.90 -18.53 -12.31
N ALA A 17 18.15 -18.98 -12.26
CA ALA A 17 18.86 -19.22 -11.00
C ALA A 17 19.04 -17.95 -10.14
N GLY A 18 18.90 -16.76 -10.74
CA GLY A 18 18.99 -15.48 -10.06
C GLY A 18 17.73 -15.03 -9.33
N CYS A 19 16.57 -15.62 -9.64
CA CYS A 19 15.28 -15.22 -9.10
C CYS A 19 14.69 -16.36 -8.26
N GLY A 20 14.73 -16.22 -6.92
CA GLY A 20 14.34 -17.29 -6.01
C GLY A 20 12.96 -17.11 -5.37
N SER A 21 12.31 -15.96 -5.57
CA SER A 21 11.08 -15.60 -4.90
C SER A 21 10.16 -14.75 -5.77
N GLU A 22 8.87 -14.68 -5.42
CA GLU A 22 7.92 -13.79 -6.09
C GLU A 22 8.35 -12.31 -6.01
N LEU A 23 9.04 -11.92 -4.94
CA LEU A 23 9.63 -10.59 -4.80
C LEU A 23 10.66 -10.31 -5.91
N ASP A 24 11.52 -11.29 -6.23
CA ASP A 24 12.50 -11.14 -7.30
C ASP A 24 11.81 -11.04 -8.67
N TYR A 25 10.78 -11.85 -8.93
CA TYR A 25 10.07 -11.80 -10.22
C TYR A 25 9.39 -10.46 -10.45
N VAL A 26 8.73 -9.92 -9.41
CA VAL A 26 8.11 -8.60 -9.46
C VAL A 26 9.18 -7.54 -9.65
N GLU A 27 10.26 -7.53 -8.87
CA GLU A 27 11.35 -6.57 -8.99
C GLU A 27 11.95 -6.56 -10.42
N GLN A 28 12.28 -7.73 -10.96
CA GLN A 28 12.93 -7.85 -12.26
C GLN A 28 11.99 -7.50 -13.42
N THR A 29 10.72 -7.94 -13.36
CA THR A 29 9.73 -7.55 -14.38
C THR A 29 9.47 -6.04 -14.34
N SER A 30 9.42 -5.46 -13.14
CA SER A 30 9.09 -4.06 -12.90
C SER A 30 10.05 -3.10 -13.60
N TRP A 31 11.37 -3.31 -13.47
CA TRP A 31 12.34 -2.39 -14.08
C TRP A 31 12.40 -2.50 -15.61
N VAL A 32 12.23 -3.70 -16.17
CA VAL A 32 12.19 -3.89 -17.62
C VAL A 32 10.94 -3.23 -18.20
N LEU A 33 9.79 -3.45 -17.54
CA LEU A 33 8.51 -2.83 -17.90
C LEU A 33 8.61 -1.30 -17.85
N PHE A 34 9.26 -0.76 -16.82
CA PHE A 34 9.45 0.68 -16.66
C PHE A 34 10.28 1.30 -17.80
N LEU A 35 11.32 0.63 -18.29
CA LEU A 35 12.11 1.14 -19.43
C LEU A 35 11.32 1.12 -20.73
N LYS A 36 10.47 0.11 -20.95
CA LYS A 36 9.55 0.08 -22.09
C LYS A 36 8.52 1.21 -21.99
N TYR A 37 7.95 1.42 -20.81
CA TYR A 37 7.02 2.53 -20.55
C TYR A 37 7.68 3.88 -20.81
N LEU A 38 8.91 4.09 -20.31
CA LEU A 38 9.63 5.35 -20.49
C LEU A 38 9.86 5.64 -21.98
N ASP A 39 10.23 4.64 -22.77
CA ASP A 39 10.41 4.78 -24.21
C ASP A 39 9.11 5.17 -24.93
N ASP A 40 7.98 4.55 -24.58
CA ASP A 40 6.66 4.94 -25.12
C ASP A 40 6.28 6.37 -24.70
N LEU A 41 6.54 6.76 -23.45
CA LEU A 41 6.31 8.12 -22.96
C LEU A 41 7.18 9.15 -23.72
N GLU A 42 8.44 8.85 -24.01
CA GLU A 42 9.31 9.70 -24.82
C GLU A 42 8.78 9.88 -26.24
N ARG A 43 8.25 8.82 -26.86
CA ARG A 43 7.63 8.90 -28.19
C ARG A 43 6.38 9.77 -28.18
N ASP A 44 5.53 9.65 -27.17
CA ASP A 44 4.33 10.47 -27.03
C ASP A 44 4.69 11.95 -26.82
N ARG A 45 5.75 12.23 -26.04
CA ARG A 45 6.29 13.59 -25.87
C ARG A 45 6.90 14.15 -27.15
N ALA A 46 7.64 13.34 -27.90
CA ALA A 46 8.20 13.72 -29.19
C ALA A 46 7.08 14.06 -30.20
N THR A 47 6.06 13.20 -30.30
CA THR A 47 4.89 13.41 -31.15
C THR A 47 4.14 14.69 -30.75
N SER A 48 3.94 14.91 -29.45
CA SER A 48 3.27 16.12 -28.95
C SER A 48 4.07 17.40 -29.24
N ALA A 49 5.40 17.34 -29.15
CA ALA A 49 6.27 18.45 -29.49
C ALA A 49 6.19 18.77 -31.00
N GLU A 50 6.24 17.75 -31.86
CA GLU A 50 6.08 17.90 -33.31
C GLU A 50 4.74 18.55 -33.66
N LEU A 51 3.64 18.05 -33.09
CA LEU A 51 2.28 18.61 -33.30
C LEU A 51 2.15 20.06 -32.81
N THR A 52 2.98 20.49 -31.86
CA THR A 52 3.00 21.87 -31.34
C THR A 52 4.13 22.73 -31.91
N GLY A 53 4.85 22.23 -32.92
CA GLY A 53 5.96 22.95 -33.56
C GLY A 53 7.19 23.15 -32.67
N LYS A 54 7.34 22.34 -31.61
CA LYS A 54 8.47 22.38 -30.67
C LYS A 54 9.44 21.23 -30.96
N THR A 55 10.72 21.45 -30.69
CA THR A 55 11.73 20.39 -30.70
C THR A 55 11.72 19.64 -29.37
N TYR A 56 11.63 18.30 -29.42
CA TYR A 56 11.80 17.45 -28.25
C TYR A 56 13.23 16.94 -28.15
N LYS A 57 13.84 17.04 -26.96
CA LYS A 57 15.11 16.41 -26.65
C LYS A 57 14.84 15.17 -25.79
N PRO A 58 15.22 13.95 -26.25
CA PRO A 58 15.06 12.76 -25.44
C PRO A 58 15.80 12.84 -24.11
N ILE A 59 15.19 12.25 -23.09
CA ILE A 59 15.75 12.04 -21.75
C ILE A 59 16.84 10.97 -21.85
N ILE A 60 16.57 9.88 -22.56
CA ILE A 60 17.50 8.77 -22.74
C ILE A 60 18.30 8.94 -24.03
N ASP A 61 19.63 8.96 -23.90
CA ASP A 61 20.56 8.93 -25.02
C ASP A 61 20.26 7.76 -25.96
N GLN A 62 20.37 7.99 -27.27
CA GLN A 62 19.99 7.05 -28.32
C GLN A 62 20.48 5.60 -28.09
N LYS A 63 21.73 5.41 -27.66
CA LYS A 63 22.31 4.07 -27.43
C LYS A 63 21.68 3.28 -26.27
N TYR A 64 20.91 3.93 -25.40
CA TYR A 64 20.22 3.33 -24.26
C TYR A 64 18.69 3.32 -24.42
N GLN A 65 18.17 3.81 -25.54
CA GLN A 65 16.73 3.76 -25.85
C GLN A 65 16.28 2.32 -26.09
N TRP A 66 15.05 2.00 -25.67
CA TRP A 66 14.51 0.64 -25.76
C TRP A 66 14.54 0.13 -27.20
N SER A 67 14.20 1.00 -28.15
CA SER A 67 14.23 0.69 -29.59
C SER A 67 15.61 0.36 -30.17
N VAL A 68 16.70 0.56 -29.42
CA VAL A 68 18.07 0.31 -29.88
C VAL A 68 18.66 -0.93 -29.23
N TRP A 69 18.65 -1.03 -27.89
CA TRP A 69 19.29 -2.15 -27.20
C TRP A 69 18.32 -3.30 -26.89
N ALA A 70 17.08 -2.97 -26.53
CA ALA A 70 16.10 -3.94 -26.06
C ALA A 70 15.36 -4.57 -27.24
N ALA A 71 14.71 -3.76 -28.08
CA ALA A 71 13.95 -4.25 -29.21
C ALA A 71 14.32 -3.53 -30.52
N PRO A 72 15.55 -3.71 -31.03
CA PRO A 72 15.91 -3.21 -32.36
C PRO A 72 15.05 -3.89 -33.42
N LYS A 73 14.32 -3.10 -34.21
CA LYS A 73 13.43 -3.61 -35.26
C LYS A 73 14.00 -3.30 -36.63
N LEU A 74 13.94 -4.30 -37.52
CA LEU A 74 14.21 -4.14 -38.95
C LEU A 74 13.12 -3.27 -39.59
N ALA A 75 13.33 -2.81 -40.83
CA ALA A 75 12.37 -2.00 -41.57
C ALA A 75 10.98 -2.67 -41.74
N ASN A 76 10.90 -3.99 -41.65
CA ASN A 76 9.65 -4.76 -41.69
C ASN A 76 8.95 -4.87 -40.32
N GLY A 77 9.43 -4.17 -39.29
CA GLY A 77 8.88 -4.16 -37.94
C GLY A 77 9.22 -5.39 -37.08
N LYS A 78 9.95 -6.38 -37.61
CA LYS A 78 10.38 -7.56 -36.84
C LYS A 78 11.64 -7.26 -36.04
N LEU A 79 11.77 -7.91 -34.88
CA LEU A 79 12.99 -7.87 -34.08
C LEU A 79 14.20 -8.30 -34.93
N ASP A 80 15.28 -7.52 -34.85
CA ASP A 80 16.55 -7.85 -35.48
C ASP A 80 17.13 -9.11 -34.82
N HIS A 81 17.55 -10.07 -35.65
CA HIS A 81 18.17 -11.31 -35.19
C HIS A 81 19.54 -11.06 -34.54
N ASN A 82 20.15 -9.89 -34.77
CA ASN A 82 21.40 -9.47 -34.14
C ASN A 82 21.19 -8.73 -32.81
N ALA A 83 19.95 -8.67 -32.29
CA ALA A 83 19.69 -8.10 -30.97
C ALA A 83 20.53 -8.81 -29.89
N LEU A 84 21.08 -8.02 -28.95
CA LEU A 84 21.93 -8.54 -27.88
C LEU A 84 21.22 -9.66 -27.10
N THR A 85 21.92 -10.77 -26.86
CA THR A 85 21.42 -11.92 -26.08
C THR A 85 22.57 -12.54 -25.29
N GLY A 86 22.28 -13.51 -24.43
CA GLY A 86 23.31 -14.18 -23.63
C GLY A 86 24.17 -13.20 -22.81
N ASP A 87 25.45 -13.51 -22.66
CA ASP A 87 26.36 -12.76 -21.79
C ASP A 87 26.53 -11.29 -22.26
N ASP A 88 26.54 -11.04 -23.58
CA ASP A 88 26.65 -9.67 -24.12
C ASP A 88 25.50 -8.76 -23.67
N LEU A 89 24.28 -9.31 -23.55
CA LEU A 89 23.12 -8.58 -23.05
C LEU A 89 23.28 -8.25 -21.57
N LEU A 90 23.76 -9.21 -20.76
CA LEU A 90 23.99 -9.00 -19.34
C LEU A 90 25.11 -7.98 -19.09
N ASP A 91 26.20 -8.07 -19.84
CA ASP A 91 27.32 -7.13 -19.76
C ASP A 91 26.89 -5.72 -20.15
N PHE A 92 26.05 -5.58 -21.18
CA PHE A 92 25.46 -4.29 -21.52
C PHE A 92 24.57 -3.74 -20.39
N VAL A 93 23.64 -4.56 -19.89
CA VAL A 93 22.67 -4.12 -18.87
C VAL A 93 23.39 -3.74 -17.56
N ASN A 94 24.26 -4.62 -17.07
CA ASN A 94 24.95 -4.47 -15.80
C ASN A 94 26.08 -3.44 -15.87
N GLY A 95 26.86 -3.47 -16.95
CA GLY A 95 28.08 -2.67 -17.10
C GLY A 95 27.89 -1.30 -17.75
N LYS A 96 26.80 -1.10 -18.51
CA LYS A 96 26.60 0.15 -19.29
C LYS A 96 25.26 0.81 -18.99
N LEU A 97 24.14 0.10 -19.11
CA LEU A 97 22.79 0.67 -18.98
C LEU A 97 22.50 1.14 -17.55
N PHE A 98 22.64 0.25 -16.55
CA PHE A 98 22.38 0.60 -15.15
C PHE A 98 23.30 1.74 -14.68
N PRO A 99 24.63 1.70 -14.91
CA PRO A 99 25.51 2.83 -14.58
C PRO A 99 25.15 4.14 -15.27
N TYR A 100 24.60 4.11 -16.49
CA TYR A 100 24.11 5.30 -17.17
C TYR A 100 22.87 5.87 -16.47
N LEU A 101 21.85 5.04 -16.22
CA LEU A 101 20.59 5.47 -15.61
C LEU A 101 20.78 6.00 -14.18
N LYS A 102 21.69 5.40 -13.41
CA LYS A 102 22.08 5.86 -12.05
C LYS A 102 22.50 7.33 -12.01
N LYS A 103 23.15 7.84 -13.07
CA LYS A 103 23.69 9.21 -13.10
C LYS A 103 22.61 10.29 -13.05
N PHE A 104 21.38 9.96 -13.48
CA PHE A 104 20.28 10.92 -13.48
C PHE A 104 19.95 11.45 -12.09
N LYS A 105 20.20 10.67 -11.03
CA LYS A 105 20.03 11.12 -9.64
C LYS A 105 20.87 12.37 -9.32
N LEU A 106 22.06 12.47 -9.92
CA LEU A 106 23.01 13.55 -9.67
C LEU A 106 22.80 14.75 -10.60
N SER A 107 22.25 14.54 -11.79
CA SER A 107 22.09 15.57 -12.81
C SER A 107 20.68 16.16 -12.89
N ALA A 108 19.69 15.54 -12.24
CA ALA A 108 18.32 16.03 -12.23
C ALA A 108 18.19 17.35 -11.44
N GLU A 109 17.32 18.25 -11.92
CA GLU A 109 17.12 19.56 -11.30
C GLU A 109 16.52 19.48 -9.89
N ASN A 110 15.62 18.51 -9.66
CA ASN A 110 14.96 18.29 -8.38
C ASN A 110 14.36 16.88 -8.27
N ALA A 111 13.98 16.51 -7.04
CA ALA A 111 13.48 15.17 -6.70
C ALA A 111 12.11 14.80 -7.31
N ASN A 112 11.39 15.77 -7.91
CA ASN A 112 10.06 15.60 -8.49
C ASN A 112 10.10 15.41 -10.01
N THR A 113 11.29 15.23 -10.59
CA THR A 113 11.49 14.97 -12.01
C THR A 113 11.51 13.47 -12.31
N ILE A 114 11.08 13.07 -13.50
CA ILE A 114 11.14 11.66 -13.93
C ILE A 114 12.59 11.19 -14.02
N GLU A 115 13.51 12.08 -14.41
CA GLU A 115 14.96 11.90 -14.42
C GLU A 115 15.47 11.47 -13.04
N TYR A 116 15.13 12.23 -12.00
CA TYR A 116 15.52 11.88 -10.65
C TYR A 116 14.96 10.50 -10.25
N LYS A 117 13.69 10.20 -10.58
CA LYS A 117 13.09 8.89 -10.29
C LYS A 117 13.82 7.75 -11.00
N VAL A 118 14.18 7.91 -12.26
CA VAL A 118 15.01 6.95 -13.01
C VAL A 118 16.34 6.75 -12.27
N GLY A 119 17.02 7.83 -11.91
CA GLY A 119 18.27 7.78 -11.16
C GLY A 119 18.18 7.03 -9.85
N GLU A 120 17.14 7.29 -9.06
CA GLU A 120 16.89 6.62 -7.78
C GLU A 120 16.59 5.13 -7.96
N ILE A 121 15.63 4.80 -8.83
CA ILE A 121 15.22 3.41 -9.08
C ILE A 121 16.44 2.57 -9.46
N PHE A 122 17.23 3.04 -10.42
CA PHE A 122 18.38 2.28 -10.91
C PHE A 122 19.57 2.34 -9.95
N SER A 123 19.65 3.28 -9.00
CA SER A 123 20.67 3.30 -7.93
C SER A 123 20.47 2.17 -6.93
N GLU A 124 19.22 1.85 -6.66
CA GLU A 124 18.82 0.83 -5.69
C GLU A 124 18.74 -0.58 -6.31
N LEU A 125 18.31 -0.67 -7.56
CA LEU A 125 18.14 -1.94 -8.25
C LEU A 125 19.45 -2.60 -8.64
N LYS A 126 19.38 -3.93 -8.67
CA LYS A 126 20.36 -4.78 -9.35
C LYS A 126 19.60 -5.74 -10.27
N ASN A 127 20.11 -5.93 -11.47
CA ASN A 127 19.66 -7.03 -12.28
C ASN A 127 20.06 -8.34 -11.59
N ARG A 128 19.06 -9.18 -11.29
CA ARG A 128 19.26 -10.49 -10.67
C ARG A 128 19.23 -11.61 -11.70
N ILE A 129 18.66 -11.39 -12.88
CA ILE A 129 18.54 -12.40 -13.93
C ILE A 129 19.94 -12.83 -14.38
N GLN A 130 20.25 -14.11 -14.18
CA GLN A 130 21.57 -14.67 -14.47
C GLN A 130 21.71 -15.16 -15.90
N SER A 131 20.61 -15.54 -16.57
CA SER A 131 20.63 -15.94 -17.98
C SER A 131 20.26 -14.77 -18.88
N GLY A 132 21.21 -14.34 -19.73
CA GLY A 132 20.92 -13.33 -20.74
C GLY A 132 19.91 -13.79 -21.79
N TYR A 133 19.77 -15.10 -21.98
CA TYR A 133 18.71 -15.67 -22.82
C TYR A 133 17.33 -15.50 -22.19
N ASN A 134 17.21 -15.71 -20.86
CA ASN A 134 15.97 -15.48 -20.14
C ASN A 134 15.61 -13.99 -20.15
N LEU A 135 16.58 -13.11 -19.90
CA LEU A 135 16.37 -11.66 -19.99
C LEU A 135 15.91 -11.22 -21.39
N ARG A 136 16.51 -11.77 -22.45
CA ARG A 136 16.07 -11.56 -23.83
C ARG A 136 14.62 -11.99 -24.03
N GLU A 137 14.22 -13.16 -23.54
CA GLU A 137 12.84 -13.61 -23.67
C GLU A 137 11.86 -12.69 -22.92
N VAL A 138 12.21 -12.27 -21.70
CA VAL A 138 11.43 -11.29 -20.92
C VAL A 138 11.29 -9.96 -21.68
N ILE A 139 12.38 -9.42 -22.24
CA ILE A 139 12.35 -8.19 -23.05
C ILE A 139 11.42 -8.34 -24.24
N ASN A 140 11.49 -9.47 -24.96
CA ASN A 140 10.65 -9.69 -26.13
C ASN A 140 9.17 -9.72 -25.76
N ARG A 141 8.81 -10.37 -24.64
CA ARG A 141 7.44 -10.40 -24.11
C ARG A 141 6.97 -9.01 -23.69
N ILE A 142 7.82 -8.22 -23.06
CA ILE A 142 7.48 -6.86 -22.64
C ILE A 142 7.35 -5.92 -23.85
N ASP A 143 8.10 -6.13 -24.94
CA ASP A 143 7.97 -5.34 -26.17
C ASP A 143 6.64 -5.56 -26.89
N GLU A 144 5.99 -6.73 -26.71
CA GLU A 144 4.64 -7.00 -27.20
C GLU A 144 3.58 -6.13 -26.50
N LEU A 145 3.92 -5.50 -25.37
CA LEU A 145 3.02 -4.65 -24.61
C LEU A 145 3.03 -3.21 -25.13
N SER A 146 1.83 -2.63 -25.27
CA SER A 146 1.59 -1.24 -25.69
C SER A 146 1.03 -0.42 -24.54
N PHE A 147 1.51 0.82 -24.36
CA PHE A 147 1.17 1.71 -23.25
C PHE A 147 0.57 3.04 -23.72
N ARG A 148 -0.03 3.08 -24.91
CA ARG A 148 -0.35 4.35 -25.61
C ARG A 148 -1.74 4.88 -25.25
N THR A 149 -2.70 4.00 -25.05
CA THR A 149 -4.08 4.39 -24.72
C THR A 149 -4.33 4.34 -23.22
N HIS A 150 -5.33 5.11 -22.76
CA HIS A 150 -5.78 5.03 -21.37
C HIS A 150 -6.30 3.63 -20.99
N ALA A 151 -6.95 2.93 -21.93
CA ALA A 151 -7.43 1.57 -21.71
C ALA A 151 -6.29 0.58 -21.48
N GLU A 152 -5.22 0.64 -22.29
CA GLU A 152 -4.04 -0.21 -22.11
C GLU A 152 -3.34 0.09 -20.78
N LYS A 153 -3.15 1.36 -20.42
CA LYS A 153 -2.57 1.75 -19.12
C LYS A 153 -3.39 1.21 -17.94
N TYR A 154 -4.73 1.26 -18.04
CA TYR A 154 -5.63 0.73 -17.03
C TYR A 154 -5.59 -0.81 -16.93
N GLU A 155 -5.53 -1.53 -18.06
CA GLU A 155 -5.31 -2.98 -18.03
C GLU A 155 -3.97 -3.30 -17.35
N MET A 156 -2.94 -2.49 -17.58
CA MET A 156 -1.59 -2.72 -17.03
C MET A 156 -1.50 -2.44 -15.55
N SER A 157 -2.13 -1.36 -15.09
CA SER A 157 -2.22 -1.10 -13.66
C SER A 157 -2.91 -2.27 -12.95
N HIS A 158 -3.98 -2.81 -13.52
CA HIS A 158 -4.68 -3.97 -12.94
C HIS A 158 -3.79 -5.23 -12.84
N LEU A 159 -3.07 -5.58 -13.91
CA LEU A 159 -2.17 -6.74 -13.90
C LEU A 159 -0.95 -6.55 -12.98
N TYR A 160 -0.44 -5.33 -12.89
CA TYR A 160 0.64 -4.99 -11.96
C TYR A 160 0.17 -5.07 -10.51
N GLU A 161 -1.06 -4.61 -10.25
CA GLU A 161 -1.74 -4.73 -8.96
C GLU A 161 -1.92 -6.18 -8.52
N ASP A 162 -2.29 -7.07 -9.44
CA ASP A 162 -2.37 -8.51 -9.14
C ASP A 162 -1.01 -9.10 -8.77
N LYS A 163 0.07 -8.67 -9.42
CA LYS A 163 1.43 -9.07 -9.02
C LYS A 163 1.81 -8.57 -7.64
N ILE A 164 1.53 -7.31 -7.33
CA ILE A 164 1.77 -6.72 -6.00
C ILE A 164 0.98 -7.51 -4.94
N LYS A 165 -0.27 -7.87 -5.24
CA LYS A 165 -1.12 -8.67 -4.35
C LYS A 165 -0.57 -10.08 -4.14
N ASN A 166 -0.10 -10.75 -5.19
CA ASN A 166 0.49 -12.08 -5.08
C ASN A 166 1.77 -12.05 -4.24
N MET A 167 2.67 -11.10 -4.55
CA MET A 167 3.86 -10.80 -3.75
C MET A 167 3.51 -10.50 -2.29
N GLY A 168 2.44 -9.74 -2.05
CA GLY A 168 1.90 -9.45 -0.73
C GLY A 168 1.47 -10.69 0.05
N ASN A 169 1.09 -11.76 -0.66
CA ASN A 169 0.69 -13.05 -0.10
C ASN A 169 1.82 -14.10 -0.10
N ALA A 170 3.01 -13.75 -0.58
CA ALA A 170 4.16 -14.63 -0.72
C ALA A 170 4.94 -14.79 0.59
N GLY A 171 4.39 -15.56 1.52
CA GLY A 171 5.08 -15.98 2.74
C GLY A 171 5.39 -14.85 3.74
N ARG A 172 6.38 -15.08 4.61
CA ARG A 172 6.62 -14.27 5.83
C ARG A 172 6.99 -12.81 5.57
N ASN A 173 7.54 -12.49 4.39
CA ASN A 173 7.99 -11.13 4.04
C ASN A 173 7.01 -10.38 3.12
N GLY A 174 6.04 -11.07 2.50
CA GLY A 174 5.11 -10.47 1.53
C GLY A 174 4.13 -9.48 2.17
N GLY A 175 3.56 -9.84 3.32
CA GLY A 175 2.51 -9.06 3.99
C GLY A 175 2.95 -7.69 4.51
N GLU A 176 4.26 -7.38 4.50
CA GLU A 176 4.80 -6.09 4.93
C GLU A 176 4.54 -4.96 3.91
N TYR A 177 4.10 -5.27 2.68
CA TYR A 177 4.06 -4.31 1.56
C TYR A 177 2.66 -4.07 0.97
N TYR A 178 1.64 -4.76 1.49
CA TYR A 178 0.33 -4.79 0.87
C TYR A 178 -0.80 -4.53 1.88
N THR A 179 -1.70 -3.63 1.50
CA THR A 179 -2.96 -3.39 2.20
C THR A 179 -4.10 -3.85 1.28
N PRO A 180 -5.07 -4.66 1.75
CA PRO A 180 -6.18 -5.12 0.93
C PRO A 180 -6.91 -3.95 0.24
N ARG A 181 -7.02 -4.00 -1.09
CA ARG A 181 -7.67 -2.93 -1.89
C ARG A 181 -9.08 -2.57 -1.42
N PRO A 182 -9.95 -3.53 -1.03
CA PRO A 182 -11.26 -3.20 -0.47
C PRO A 182 -11.17 -2.31 0.78
N LEU A 183 -10.20 -2.57 1.65
CA LEU A 183 -9.97 -1.75 2.84
C LEU A 183 -9.47 -0.35 2.46
N ILE A 184 -8.52 -0.24 1.53
CA ILE A 184 -8.05 1.05 1.02
C ILE A 184 -9.22 1.86 0.47
N SER A 185 -10.06 1.26 -0.38
CA SER A 185 -11.22 1.92 -0.97
C SER A 185 -12.20 2.43 0.09
N ALA A 186 -12.51 1.63 1.11
CA ALA A 186 -13.35 2.08 2.22
C ALA A 186 -12.73 3.24 3.00
N ILE A 187 -11.42 3.19 3.28
CA ILE A 187 -10.72 4.27 3.97
C ILE A 187 -10.77 5.57 3.15
N VAL A 188 -10.47 5.49 1.84
CA VAL A 188 -10.52 6.67 0.94
C VAL A 188 -11.94 7.24 0.85
N LYS A 189 -12.96 6.38 0.77
CA LYS A 189 -14.39 6.81 0.75
C LYS A 189 -14.81 7.53 2.03
N VAL A 190 -14.31 7.10 3.19
CA VAL A 190 -14.59 7.73 4.49
C VAL A 190 -13.84 9.05 4.66
N VAL A 191 -12.56 9.08 4.30
CA VAL A 191 -11.73 10.30 4.39
C VAL A 191 -12.19 11.35 3.38
N ALA A 192 -12.66 10.90 2.21
CA ALA A 192 -13.26 11.69 1.13
C ALA A 192 -12.40 12.90 0.68
N PRO A 193 -11.18 12.65 0.16
CA PRO A 193 -10.31 13.71 -0.33
C PRO A 193 -10.93 14.47 -1.51
N LYS A 194 -10.50 15.72 -1.73
CA LYS A 194 -10.98 16.58 -2.81
C LYS A 194 -9.84 17.09 -3.68
N ILE A 195 -10.16 17.47 -4.92
CA ILE A 195 -9.18 18.14 -5.79
C ILE A 195 -8.69 19.42 -5.12
N GLY A 196 -7.37 19.58 -5.02
CA GLY A 196 -6.72 20.68 -4.30
C GLY A 196 -6.12 20.26 -2.96
N ASP A 197 -6.58 19.15 -2.38
CA ASP A 197 -5.96 18.58 -1.18
C ASP A 197 -4.56 18.04 -1.50
N LYS A 198 -3.63 18.21 -0.56
CA LYS A 198 -2.38 17.46 -0.55
C LYS A 198 -2.56 16.18 0.28
N ILE A 199 -2.35 15.04 -0.36
CA ILE A 199 -2.52 13.70 0.20
C ILE A 199 -1.14 13.10 0.47
N TYR A 200 -0.93 12.63 1.70
CA TYR A 200 0.34 12.10 2.17
C TYR A 200 0.23 10.68 2.70
N ASP A 201 1.16 9.83 2.28
CA ASP A 201 1.43 8.53 2.90
C ASP A 201 2.90 8.45 3.33
N GLY A 202 3.15 8.34 4.64
CA GLY A 202 4.51 8.27 5.17
C GLY A 202 5.10 6.86 5.22
N ALA A 203 4.34 5.85 4.80
CA ALA A 203 4.75 4.45 4.71
C ALA A 203 4.15 3.85 3.42
N VAL A 204 4.52 4.47 2.29
CA VAL A 204 3.83 4.32 1.00
C VAL A 204 3.68 2.86 0.55
N GLY A 205 4.68 2.02 0.80
CA GLY A 205 4.69 0.65 0.29
C GLY A 205 4.51 0.64 -1.23
N SER A 206 3.55 -0.15 -1.71
CA SER A 206 3.15 -0.22 -3.12
C SER A 206 2.33 0.97 -3.63
N ALA A 207 2.19 2.06 -2.86
CA ALA A 207 1.40 3.24 -3.17
C ALA A 207 -0.11 3.03 -3.33
N GLY A 208 -0.65 1.93 -2.78
CA GLY A 208 -2.08 1.58 -2.92
C GLY A 208 -3.05 2.68 -2.49
N PHE A 209 -2.77 3.39 -1.39
CA PHE A 209 -3.59 4.52 -0.94
C PHE A 209 -3.57 5.69 -1.92
N LEU A 210 -2.41 5.99 -2.50
CA LEU A 210 -2.26 7.11 -3.43
C LEU A 210 -2.91 6.78 -4.79
N CYS A 211 -2.81 5.53 -5.26
CA CYS A 211 -3.51 5.06 -6.46
C CYS A 211 -5.03 5.12 -6.28
N GLU A 212 -5.57 4.56 -5.20
CA GLU A 212 -7.03 4.61 -4.93
C GLU A 212 -7.52 6.05 -4.79
N ALA A 213 -6.75 6.93 -4.14
CA ALA A 213 -7.11 8.34 -4.04
C ALA A 213 -7.10 9.05 -5.40
N PHE A 214 -6.18 8.69 -6.31
CA PHE A 214 -6.18 9.19 -7.68
C PHE A 214 -7.44 8.77 -8.44
N ASP A 215 -7.80 7.49 -8.38
CA ASP A 215 -9.00 6.98 -9.03
C ASP A 215 -10.28 7.57 -8.44
N TYR A 216 -10.35 7.70 -7.11
CA TYR A 216 -11.46 8.36 -6.42
C TYR A 216 -11.66 9.80 -6.90
N LEU A 217 -10.59 10.59 -6.96
CA LEU A 217 -10.63 12.00 -7.36
C LEU A 217 -10.95 12.20 -8.84
N LYS A 218 -10.61 11.21 -9.68
CA LYS A 218 -10.93 11.18 -11.11
C LYS A 218 -12.35 10.67 -11.39
N SER A 219 -12.90 9.84 -10.49
CA SER A 219 -14.20 9.22 -10.69
C SER A 219 -15.35 10.26 -10.69
N GLY A 220 -16.29 10.09 -11.62
CA GLY A 220 -17.57 10.81 -11.59
C GLY A 220 -17.59 12.25 -12.11
N LYS A 221 -16.49 12.79 -12.64
CA LYS A 221 -16.48 14.11 -13.33
C LYS A 221 -15.38 14.25 -14.37
N GLU A 222 -15.63 15.05 -15.41
CA GLU A 222 -14.56 15.55 -16.27
C GLU A 222 -13.78 16.65 -15.53
N LEU A 223 -12.46 16.47 -15.42
CA LEU A 223 -11.58 17.44 -14.78
C LEU A 223 -11.20 18.54 -15.78
N SER A 224 -11.26 19.80 -15.35
CA SER A 224 -10.68 20.90 -16.12
C SER A 224 -9.15 20.73 -16.26
N SER A 225 -8.53 21.37 -17.25
CA SER A 225 -7.06 21.31 -17.44
C SER A 225 -6.29 21.74 -16.19
N LYS A 226 -6.82 22.71 -15.43
CA LYS A 226 -6.22 23.17 -14.17
C LYS A 226 -6.35 22.13 -13.06
N GLU A 227 -7.52 21.50 -12.90
CA GLU A 227 -7.72 20.42 -11.93
C GLU A 227 -6.84 19.22 -12.26
N TRP A 228 -6.71 18.89 -13.55
CA TRP A 228 -5.82 17.83 -14.02
C TRP A 228 -4.36 18.12 -13.66
N GLU A 229 -3.89 19.35 -13.86
CA GLU A 229 -2.53 19.74 -13.48
C GLU A 229 -2.31 19.64 -11.96
N ILE A 230 -3.29 20.08 -11.16
CA ILE A 230 -3.23 19.97 -9.69
C ILE A 230 -3.13 18.50 -9.28
N LEU A 231 -4.02 17.65 -9.80
CA LEU A 231 -4.05 16.22 -9.51
C LEU A 231 -2.72 15.54 -9.86
N GLN A 232 -2.18 15.85 -11.03
CA GLN A 232 -0.94 15.24 -11.53
C GLN A 232 0.31 15.67 -10.75
N LYS A 233 0.42 16.95 -10.36
CA LYS A 233 1.69 17.51 -9.87
C LYS A 233 1.70 17.91 -8.41
N ARG A 234 0.54 18.18 -7.81
CA ARG A 234 0.43 18.87 -6.51
C ARG A 234 -0.40 18.13 -5.47
N THR A 235 -0.94 16.96 -5.79
CA THR A 235 -1.83 16.21 -4.89
C THR A 235 -1.12 15.10 -4.12
N PHE A 236 -0.32 14.24 -4.75
CA PHE A 236 0.22 13.04 -4.10
C PHE A 236 1.65 13.22 -3.59
N TYR A 237 1.87 12.87 -2.33
CA TYR A 237 3.16 12.92 -1.65
C TYR A 237 3.37 11.65 -0.83
N GLY A 238 4.62 11.23 -0.68
CA GLY A 238 4.91 10.15 0.25
C GLY A 238 6.37 9.92 0.54
N LYS A 239 6.61 9.03 1.49
CA LYS A 239 7.95 8.59 1.90
C LYS A 239 7.97 7.08 2.05
N GLU A 240 9.02 6.46 1.53
CA GLU A 240 9.24 5.01 1.67
C GLU A 240 10.71 4.77 1.98
N LYS A 241 10.98 3.88 2.95
CA LYS A 241 12.33 3.60 3.46
C LYS A 241 12.98 2.43 2.75
N LYS A 242 12.18 1.44 2.32
CA LYS A 242 12.69 0.22 1.70
C LYS A 242 12.73 0.38 0.19
N SER A 243 13.89 0.12 -0.40
CA SER A 243 14.15 0.35 -1.81
C SER A 243 13.16 -0.36 -2.74
N LEU A 244 12.92 -1.65 -2.54
CA LEU A 244 11.97 -2.43 -3.37
C LEU A 244 10.55 -1.86 -3.31
N ALA A 245 10.08 -1.53 -2.11
CA ALA A 245 8.75 -0.95 -1.91
C ALA A 245 8.65 0.42 -2.60
N TYR A 246 9.67 1.26 -2.46
CA TYR A 246 9.75 2.56 -3.11
C TYR A 246 9.64 2.43 -4.63
N ILE A 247 10.39 1.50 -5.22
CA ILE A 247 10.37 1.25 -6.67
C ILE A 247 8.99 0.82 -7.14
N ILE A 248 8.40 -0.18 -6.46
CA ILE A 248 7.06 -0.67 -6.77
C ILE A 248 6.03 0.46 -6.66
N GLY A 249 6.07 1.26 -5.59
CA GLY A 249 5.16 2.38 -5.40
C GLY A 249 5.27 3.46 -6.48
N ILE A 250 6.50 3.83 -6.89
CA ILE A 250 6.71 4.77 -8.00
C ILE A 250 6.13 4.21 -9.29
N MET A 251 6.46 2.96 -9.63
CA MET A 251 5.99 2.34 -10.87
C MET A 251 4.47 2.19 -10.87
N ASN A 252 3.89 1.84 -9.73
CA ASN A 252 2.45 1.69 -9.60
C ASN A 252 1.73 3.01 -9.88
N MET A 253 2.18 4.12 -9.29
CA MET A 253 1.63 5.46 -9.54
C MET A 253 1.76 5.86 -11.02
N ILE A 254 2.91 5.57 -11.63
CA ILE A 254 3.18 5.87 -13.05
C ILE A 254 2.22 5.09 -13.98
N LEU A 255 2.00 3.81 -13.71
CA LEU A 255 1.08 2.96 -14.47
C LEU A 255 -0.38 3.37 -14.29
N HIS A 256 -0.76 3.85 -13.10
CA HIS A 256 -2.07 4.49 -12.84
C HIS A 256 -2.22 5.85 -13.54
N GLY A 257 -1.14 6.40 -14.09
CA GLY A 257 -1.14 7.62 -14.91
C GLY A 257 -0.67 8.87 -14.19
N VAL A 258 -0.02 8.75 -13.02
CA VAL A 258 0.65 9.86 -12.32
C VAL A 258 2.12 9.84 -12.72
N GLU A 259 2.52 10.69 -13.67
CA GLU A 259 3.84 10.62 -14.31
C GLU A 259 5.02 10.91 -13.36
N ALA A 260 4.82 11.81 -12.40
CA ALA A 260 5.87 12.28 -11.50
C ALA A 260 5.38 12.34 -10.05
N PRO A 261 5.17 11.18 -9.40
CA PRO A 261 4.68 11.14 -8.03
C PRO A 261 5.73 11.73 -7.07
N ASN A 262 5.30 12.58 -6.12
CA ASN A 262 6.20 13.19 -5.13
C ASN A 262 6.50 12.23 -3.97
N ILE A 263 6.94 11.01 -4.29
CA ILE A 263 7.39 10.00 -3.32
C ILE A 263 8.91 10.08 -3.19
N ILE A 264 9.42 10.11 -1.97
CA ILE A 264 10.86 10.23 -1.67
C ILE A 264 11.35 8.95 -1.00
N HIS A 265 12.51 8.44 -1.43
CA HIS A 265 13.17 7.31 -0.79
C HIS A 265 13.91 7.78 0.47
N THR A 266 13.25 7.69 1.63
CA THR A 266 13.79 8.17 2.90
C THR A 266 13.09 7.52 4.09
N ASN A 267 13.73 7.58 5.26
CA ASN A 267 13.10 7.16 6.51
C ASN A 267 12.24 8.29 7.08
N THR A 268 10.91 8.13 7.05
CA THR A 268 9.96 9.09 7.66
C THR A 268 10.30 9.42 9.10
N LEU A 269 10.71 8.43 9.90
CA LEU A 269 10.99 8.63 11.33
C LEU A 269 12.34 9.32 11.59
N ALA A 270 13.16 9.55 10.56
CA ALA A 270 14.39 10.32 10.69
C ALA A 270 14.12 11.84 10.75
N GLU A 271 12.92 12.29 10.40
CA GLU A 271 12.50 13.69 10.50
C GLU A 271 12.19 14.07 11.95
N ASN A 272 12.77 15.17 12.43
CA ASN A 272 12.46 15.69 13.75
C ASN A 272 11.13 16.44 13.74
N LEU A 273 10.19 16.03 14.59
CA LEU A 273 8.86 16.65 14.64
C LEU A 273 8.91 18.13 15.05
N ALA A 274 9.95 18.56 15.75
CA ALA A 274 10.12 19.96 16.12
C ALA A 274 10.38 20.87 14.90
N ASP A 275 10.95 20.31 13.83
CA ASP A 275 11.33 21.07 12.63
C ASP A 275 10.17 21.21 11.62
N ILE A 276 9.07 20.48 11.82
CA ILE A 276 7.90 20.51 10.92
C ILE A 276 7.15 21.84 11.05
N GLN A 277 7.16 22.62 9.97
CA GLN A 277 6.47 23.91 9.85
C GLN A 277 5.13 23.76 9.12
N GLU A 278 4.31 24.83 9.12
CA GLU A 278 2.99 24.82 8.46
C GLU A 278 3.07 24.51 6.95
N LYS A 279 4.13 24.98 6.28
CA LYS A 279 4.36 24.74 4.85
C LYS A 279 4.59 23.26 4.49
N ASP A 280 5.02 22.46 5.47
CA ASP A 280 5.38 21.05 5.30
C ASP A 280 4.18 20.12 5.53
N ARG A 281 3.02 20.69 5.89
CA ARG A 281 1.83 19.93 6.29
C ARG A 281 0.90 19.59 5.13
N TYR A 282 0.12 18.53 5.33
CA TYR A 282 -0.80 17.95 4.37
C TYR A 282 -2.25 18.06 4.83
N ASP A 283 -3.16 18.09 3.87
CA ASP A 283 -4.60 18.15 4.11
C ASP A 283 -5.14 16.77 4.49
N ILE A 284 -4.57 15.71 3.88
CA ILE A 284 -5.01 14.34 4.04
C ILE A 284 -3.82 13.42 4.35
N VAL A 285 -3.99 12.52 5.33
CA VAL A 285 -3.07 11.39 5.57
C VAL A 285 -3.80 10.07 5.37
N LEU A 286 -3.26 9.22 4.50
CA LEU A 286 -3.74 7.86 4.29
C LEU A 286 -2.55 6.94 4.46
N ALA A 287 -2.56 6.05 5.45
CA ALA A 287 -1.38 5.25 5.74
C ALA A 287 -1.68 3.91 6.40
N ASN A 288 -0.86 2.93 6.07
CA ASN A 288 -0.73 1.68 6.82
C ASN A 288 0.75 1.52 7.26
N PRO A 289 1.16 2.15 8.39
CA PRO A 289 2.52 2.01 8.90
C PRO A 289 2.85 0.56 9.30
N PRO A 290 4.14 0.18 9.38
CA PRO A 290 4.55 -1.14 9.83
C PRO A 290 3.95 -1.51 11.18
N PHE A 291 3.31 -2.68 11.27
CA PHE A 291 2.66 -3.12 12.51
C PHE A 291 3.67 -3.42 13.63
N GLY A 292 4.85 -3.92 13.28
CA GLY A 292 5.91 -4.25 14.23
C GLY A 292 7.20 -3.49 13.93
N GLY A 293 8.22 -3.75 14.75
CA GLY A 293 9.52 -3.10 14.63
C GLY A 293 9.89 -2.35 15.90
N LYS A 294 11.19 -2.15 16.06
CA LYS A 294 11.76 -1.28 17.08
C LYS A 294 12.71 -0.29 16.43
N GLU A 295 12.52 0.99 16.71
CA GLU A 295 13.44 2.03 16.29
C GLU A 295 14.53 2.26 17.35
N ARG A 296 15.72 2.63 16.86
CA ARG A 296 16.90 2.89 17.71
C ARG A 296 16.69 4.15 18.56
N ALA A 297 17.39 4.25 19.68
CA ALA A 297 17.21 5.33 20.66
C ALA A 297 17.46 6.74 20.08
N GLU A 298 18.30 6.86 19.05
CA GLU A 298 18.58 8.11 18.35
C GLU A 298 17.37 8.59 17.56
N VAL A 299 16.67 7.68 16.87
CA VAL A 299 15.43 7.99 16.13
C VAL A 299 14.34 8.47 17.09
N GLN A 300 14.28 7.91 18.30
CA GLN A 300 13.29 8.30 19.31
C GLN A 300 13.47 9.76 19.76
N GLN A 301 14.66 10.36 19.61
CA GLN A 301 14.89 11.77 19.98
C GLN A 301 14.13 12.75 19.10
N ASN A 302 13.70 12.32 17.92
CA ASN A 302 12.90 13.13 16.99
C ASN A 302 11.45 13.33 17.46
N PHE A 303 11.03 12.65 18.53
CA PHE A 303 9.63 12.55 18.96
C PHE A 303 9.46 13.03 20.41
N PRO A 304 8.38 13.78 20.72
CA PRO A 304 8.05 14.16 22.09
C PRO A 304 7.78 12.94 22.99
N ILE A 305 7.03 11.96 22.48
CA ILE A 305 6.75 10.71 23.19
C ILE A 305 7.74 9.65 22.71
N LYS A 306 8.80 9.46 23.49
CA LYS A 306 9.86 8.50 23.19
C LYS A 306 9.36 7.08 23.39
N THR A 307 9.38 6.29 22.32
CA THR A 307 9.06 4.86 22.35
C THR A 307 9.85 4.14 21.29
N GLY A 308 10.23 2.89 21.56
CA GLY A 308 10.83 2.02 20.54
C GLY A 308 9.81 1.56 19.50
N GLU A 309 8.51 1.59 19.78
CA GLU A 309 7.50 1.04 18.88
C GLU A 309 7.32 1.89 17.62
N THR A 310 7.70 1.34 16.47
CA THR A 310 7.66 1.99 15.16
C THR A 310 6.28 2.58 14.83
N ALA A 311 5.19 1.83 15.05
CA ALA A 311 3.82 2.28 14.75
C ALA A 311 3.40 3.53 15.56
N SER A 312 3.80 3.59 16.83
CA SER A 312 3.52 4.72 17.72
C SER A 312 4.29 5.98 17.32
N LEU A 313 5.52 5.84 16.79
CA LEU A 313 6.27 6.96 16.22
C LEU A 313 5.64 7.47 14.92
N PHE A 314 5.17 6.57 14.05
CA PHE A 314 4.43 6.94 12.84
C PHE A 314 3.13 7.69 13.15
N LEU A 315 2.36 7.26 14.15
CA LEU A 315 1.13 7.97 14.52
C LEU A 315 1.43 9.39 15.03
N GLN A 316 2.49 9.59 15.83
CA GLN A 316 2.93 10.95 16.21
C GLN A 316 3.29 11.79 14.98
N HIS A 317 4.01 11.22 14.01
CA HIS A 317 4.34 11.88 12.75
C HIS A 317 3.07 12.29 11.99
N PHE A 318 2.11 11.38 11.83
CA PHE A 318 0.86 11.65 11.12
C PHE A 318 0.02 12.73 11.79
N ILE A 319 -0.10 12.71 13.13
CA ILE A 319 -0.75 13.78 13.88
C ILE A 319 -0.02 15.11 13.63
N LYS A 320 1.32 15.13 13.65
CA LYS A 320 2.09 16.37 13.48
C LYS A 320 2.02 16.93 12.06
N ILE A 321 2.07 16.08 11.04
CA ILE A 321 2.15 16.47 9.62
C ILE A 321 0.80 16.92 9.03
N LEU A 322 -0.33 16.62 9.68
CA LEU A 322 -1.62 17.17 9.28
C LEU A 322 -1.70 18.68 9.52
N LYS A 323 -2.36 19.41 8.62
CA LYS A 323 -2.83 20.77 8.87
C LYS A 323 -3.97 20.78 9.88
N ALA A 324 -4.26 21.94 10.46
CA ALA A 324 -5.52 22.12 11.20
C ALA A 324 -6.72 21.93 10.24
N GLY A 325 -7.70 21.14 10.65
CA GLY A 325 -8.81 20.68 9.80
C GLY A 325 -8.45 19.55 8.84
N GLY A 326 -7.17 19.12 8.79
CA GLY A 326 -6.75 17.98 7.99
C GLY A 326 -7.28 16.66 8.54
N LYS A 327 -7.51 15.69 7.65
CA LYS A 327 -8.15 14.41 7.97
C LYS A 327 -7.22 13.24 7.74
N ALA A 328 -7.40 12.17 8.51
CA ALA A 328 -6.60 10.97 8.35
C ALA A 328 -7.41 9.68 8.42
N GLY A 329 -6.94 8.68 7.69
CA GLY A 329 -7.31 7.27 7.84
C GLY A 329 -6.04 6.45 8.01
N VAL A 330 -5.78 5.96 9.23
CA VAL A 330 -4.53 5.28 9.58
C VAL A 330 -4.81 3.90 10.14
N VAL A 331 -4.20 2.88 9.55
CA VAL A 331 -4.23 1.51 10.07
C VAL A 331 -3.23 1.36 11.21
N ILE A 332 -3.61 0.74 12.31
CA ILE A 332 -2.71 0.44 13.43
C ILE A 332 -3.11 -0.88 14.10
N LYS A 333 -2.21 -1.51 14.87
CA LYS A 333 -2.57 -2.66 15.71
C LYS A 333 -3.68 -2.30 16.70
N ASN A 334 -4.60 -3.23 16.92
CA ASN A 334 -5.69 -3.01 17.89
C ASN A 334 -5.19 -2.82 19.33
N THR A 335 -4.01 -3.37 19.68
CA THR A 335 -3.38 -3.20 20.99
C THR A 335 -3.09 -1.74 21.33
N PHE A 336 -2.99 -0.85 20.33
CA PHE A 336 -2.89 0.60 20.57
C PHE A 336 -4.06 1.11 21.43
N LEU A 337 -5.26 0.52 21.31
CA LEU A 337 -6.44 0.96 22.04
C LEU A 337 -6.36 0.67 23.55
N SER A 338 -5.57 -0.31 24.00
CA SER A 338 -5.58 -0.81 25.39
C SER A 338 -4.21 -0.92 26.07
N ASN A 339 -3.10 -0.84 25.32
CA ASN A 339 -1.77 -0.97 25.92
C ASN A 339 -1.56 0.04 27.05
N THR A 340 -1.09 -0.44 28.21
CA THR A 340 -0.99 0.35 29.45
C THR A 340 0.39 0.94 29.70
N ASP A 341 1.34 0.80 28.77
CA ASP A 341 2.63 1.47 28.90
C ASP A 341 2.47 2.99 28.76
N ASN A 342 3.35 3.73 29.42
CA ASN A 342 3.28 5.20 29.49
C ASN A 342 3.28 5.87 28.11
N ALA A 343 3.98 5.31 27.12
CA ALA A 343 4.04 5.90 25.80
C ALA A 343 2.71 5.72 25.05
N SER A 344 2.11 4.53 25.12
CA SER A 344 0.78 4.27 24.54
C SER A 344 -0.30 5.15 25.17
N ILE A 345 -0.30 5.30 26.50
CA ILE A 345 -1.25 6.17 27.22
C ILE A 345 -1.06 7.64 26.79
N ALA A 346 0.19 8.12 26.78
CA ALA A 346 0.51 9.48 26.36
C ALA A 346 0.09 9.75 24.91
N LEU A 347 0.27 8.78 24.02
CA LEU A 347 -0.09 8.92 22.61
C LEU A 347 -1.60 8.89 22.38
N ARG A 348 -2.34 8.03 23.09
CA ARG A 348 -3.82 8.07 23.06
C ARG A 348 -4.34 9.41 23.57
N LYS A 349 -3.76 9.93 24.66
CA LYS A 349 -4.09 11.26 25.17
C LYS A 349 -3.80 12.36 24.15
N GLU A 350 -2.63 12.35 23.52
CA GLU A 350 -2.25 13.31 22.48
C GLU A 350 -3.25 13.29 21.31
N LEU A 351 -3.62 12.09 20.83
CA LEU A 351 -4.60 11.91 19.77
C LEU A 351 -5.97 12.47 20.18
N LEU A 352 -6.48 12.11 21.36
CA LEU A 352 -7.81 12.51 21.81
C LEU A 352 -7.91 14.01 22.15
N GLN A 353 -6.81 14.65 22.57
CA GLN A 353 -6.80 16.06 22.94
C GLN A 353 -6.61 16.99 21.74
N ASN A 354 -5.82 16.57 20.74
CA ASN A 354 -5.47 17.42 19.60
C ASN A 354 -6.19 17.06 18.30
N CYS A 355 -6.81 15.88 18.25
CA CYS A 355 -7.60 15.42 17.12
C CYS A 355 -8.98 14.96 17.57
N ASN A 356 -9.93 15.04 16.64
CA ASN A 356 -11.26 14.49 16.76
C ASN A 356 -11.23 13.09 16.13
N LEU A 357 -10.90 12.08 16.94
CA LEU A 357 -11.02 10.67 16.57
C LEU A 357 -12.50 10.31 16.52
N HIS A 358 -13.12 10.54 15.38
CA HIS A 358 -14.57 10.40 15.24
C HIS A 358 -14.98 8.95 14.95
N THR A 359 -14.10 8.13 14.36
CA THR A 359 -14.45 6.75 13.97
C THR A 359 -13.28 5.78 14.17
N VAL A 360 -13.59 4.59 14.69
CA VAL A 360 -12.68 3.45 14.75
C VAL A 360 -13.33 2.24 14.08
N LEU A 361 -12.67 1.68 13.07
CA LEU A 361 -13.07 0.44 12.42
C LEU A 361 -12.22 -0.71 12.98
N ASP A 362 -12.84 -1.63 13.74
CA ASP A 362 -12.20 -2.84 14.27
C ASP A 362 -12.24 -3.96 13.22
N LEU A 363 -11.06 -4.45 12.80
CA LEU A 363 -10.94 -5.44 11.74
C LEU A 363 -10.71 -6.85 12.32
N PRO A 364 -11.38 -7.88 11.78
CA PRO A 364 -11.20 -9.25 12.23
C PRO A 364 -9.79 -9.75 11.88
N GLY A 365 -9.35 -10.78 12.61
CA GLY A 365 -8.11 -11.50 12.29
C GLY A 365 -8.16 -12.07 10.87
N GLY A 366 -7.02 -12.12 10.20
CA GLY A 366 -6.91 -12.61 8.82
C GLY A 366 -7.21 -11.55 7.75
N THR A 367 -7.57 -10.31 8.13
CA THR A 367 -7.65 -9.17 7.20
C THR A 367 -6.31 -8.94 6.49
N PHE A 368 -5.22 -8.96 7.24
CA PHE A 368 -3.85 -8.94 6.71
C PHE A 368 -3.27 -10.36 6.78
N THR A 369 -3.14 -11.00 5.63
CA THR A 369 -2.55 -12.34 5.50
C THR A 369 -1.09 -12.34 5.96
N GLY A 370 -0.73 -13.26 6.85
CA GLY A 370 0.65 -13.40 7.36
C GLY A 370 1.07 -12.41 8.46
N ALA A 371 0.26 -11.40 8.78
CA ALA A 371 0.60 -10.41 9.82
C ALA A 371 0.49 -10.97 11.26
N GLY A 372 -0.42 -11.93 11.49
CA GLY A 372 -0.62 -12.56 12.79
C GLY A 372 -1.18 -11.64 13.89
N VAL A 373 -1.67 -10.45 13.53
CA VAL A 373 -2.18 -9.44 14.47
C VAL A 373 -3.53 -8.90 14.01
N LYS A 374 -4.35 -8.49 14.98
CA LYS A 374 -5.57 -7.71 14.71
C LYS A 374 -5.23 -6.24 14.57
N THR A 375 -5.98 -5.55 13.73
CA THR A 375 -5.75 -4.16 13.35
C THR A 375 -7.04 -3.37 13.44
N VAL A 376 -6.91 -2.07 13.61
CA VAL A 376 -8.01 -1.11 13.54
C VAL A 376 -7.65 -0.02 12.53
N VAL A 377 -8.66 0.67 12.01
CA VAL A 377 -8.46 1.93 11.30
C VAL A 377 -8.94 3.07 12.18
N LEU A 378 -8.06 4.04 12.40
CA LEU A 378 -8.37 5.29 13.09
C LEU A 378 -8.72 6.36 12.05
N PHE A 379 -9.90 6.98 12.19
CA PHE A 379 -10.29 8.13 11.39
C PHE A 379 -10.41 9.37 12.28
N PHE A 380 -9.61 10.39 11.95
CA PHE A 380 -9.54 11.59 12.78
C PHE A 380 -9.31 12.87 12.00
N GLU A 381 -9.82 13.99 12.53
CA GLU A 381 -9.58 15.35 12.05
C GLU A 381 -8.72 16.11 13.06
N LYS A 382 -7.67 16.79 12.61
CA LYS A 382 -6.78 17.56 13.50
C LYS A 382 -7.35 18.92 13.88
N GLY A 383 -7.15 19.35 15.12
CA GLY A 383 -7.42 20.71 15.59
C GLY A 383 -8.66 20.86 16.47
N LYS A 384 -9.37 19.76 16.75
CA LYS A 384 -10.50 19.73 17.70
C LYS A 384 -10.31 18.53 18.62
N PRO A 385 -10.57 18.63 19.94
CA PRO A 385 -10.52 17.48 20.82
C PRO A 385 -11.66 16.50 20.53
N THR A 386 -11.41 15.21 20.77
CA THR A 386 -12.40 14.14 20.65
C THR A 386 -13.42 14.24 21.78
N GLN A 387 -14.71 14.24 21.43
CA GLN A 387 -15.82 14.18 22.40
C GLN A 387 -16.48 12.80 22.44
N LYS A 388 -16.68 12.22 21.26
CA LYS A 388 -17.31 10.92 21.05
C LYS A 388 -16.55 10.17 19.96
N VAL A 389 -16.51 8.85 20.07
CA VAL A 389 -15.96 7.95 19.07
C VAL A 389 -17.04 6.97 18.67
N TRP A 390 -17.33 6.88 17.37
CA TRP A 390 -18.18 5.82 16.83
C TRP A 390 -17.31 4.62 16.44
N PHE A 391 -17.61 3.47 17.02
CA PHE A 391 -16.93 2.20 16.74
C PHE A 391 -17.77 1.38 15.78
N TYR A 392 -17.11 0.74 14.82
CA TYR A 392 -17.71 -0.30 13.99
C TYR A 392 -16.81 -1.53 14.02
N GLN A 393 -17.36 -2.65 14.47
CA GLN A 393 -16.71 -3.95 14.46
C GLN A 393 -17.09 -4.71 13.20
N LEU A 394 -16.11 -4.89 12.31
CA LEU A 394 -16.32 -5.62 11.07
C LEU A 394 -16.51 -7.11 11.34
N ASN A 395 -17.72 -7.62 11.06
CA ASN A 395 -18.06 -9.02 11.16
C ASN A 395 -18.54 -9.56 9.79
N PRO A 396 -17.64 -10.14 8.98
CA PRO A 396 -17.98 -10.65 7.65
C PRO A 396 -18.73 -12.02 7.69
N GLY A 397 -19.08 -12.53 8.88
CA GLY A 397 -19.76 -13.82 9.05
C GLY A 397 -18.90 -15.04 8.73
N ARG A 398 -17.60 -14.86 8.49
CA ARG A 398 -16.64 -15.91 8.13
C ARG A 398 -15.23 -15.56 8.60
N ASN A 399 -14.35 -16.55 8.68
CA ASN A 399 -12.93 -16.30 8.91
C ASN A 399 -12.27 -15.76 7.64
N LEU A 400 -11.55 -14.64 7.77
CA LEU A 400 -10.75 -14.08 6.69
C LEU A 400 -9.40 -14.78 6.58
N GLY A 401 -8.85 -14.81 5.36
CA GLY A 401 -7.53 -15.36 5.08
C GLY A 401 -7.25 -15.47 3.59
N LYS A 402 -6.24 -16.26 3.21
CA LYS A 402 -5.81 -16.39 1.81
C LYS A 402 -6.92 -16.93 0.89
N THR A 403 -7.74 -17.86 1.37
CA THR A 403 -8.86 -18.47 0.62
C THR A 403 -10.12 -17.62 0.65
N ASN A 404 -10.35 -16.88 1.74
CA ASN A 404 -11.52 -16.03 1.95
C ASN A 404 -11.06 -14.59 2.24
N PRO A 405 -10.51 -13.86 1.26
CA PRO A 405 -10.03 -12.51 1.49
C PRO A 405 -11.18 -11.54 1.79
N LEU A 406 -10.83 -10.41 2.41
CA LEU A 406 -11.71 -9.26 2.53
C LEU A 406 -12.13 -8.78 1.12
N ASN A 407 -13.40 -8.44 0.95
CA ASN A 407 -13.94 -7.91 -0.31
C ASN A 407 -14.75 -6.62 -0.06
N GLU A 408 -15.12 -5.91 -1.13
CA GLU A 408 -15.82 -4.62 -1.01
C GLU A 408 -17.20 -4.75 -0.35
N LYS A 409 -17.92 -5.85 -0.58
CA LYS A 409 -19.25 -6.06 0.00
C LYS A 409 -19.20 -6.15 1.52
N ASP A 410 -18.12 -6.68 2.07
CA ASP A 410 -17.92 -6.76 3.53
C ASP A 410 -17.88 -5.37 4.17
N LEU A 411 -17.49 -4.33 3.43
CA LEU A 411 -17.30 -2.96 3.93
C LEU A 411 -18.44 -2.00 3.56
N THR A 412 -19.43 -2.44 2.79
CA THR A 412 -20.54 -1.59 2.34
C THR A 412 -21.32 -1.02 3.51
N GLU A 413 -21.76 -1.88 4.44
CA GLU A 413 -22.52 -1.45 5.62
C GLU A 413 -21.73 -0.45 6.46
N PHE A 414 -20.44 -0.71 6.69
CA PHE A 414 -19.55 0.22 7.39
C PHE A 414 -19.57 1.61 6.75
N VAL A 415 -19.36 1.71 5.44
CA VAL A 415 -19.31 3.01 4.74
C VAL A 415 -20.67 3.73 4.79
N GLU A 416 -21.78 3.00 4.72
CA GLU A 416 -23.13 3.55 4.81
C GLU A 416 -23.44 4.09 6.22
N LEU A 417 -23.23 3.27 7.26
CA LEU A 417 -23.46 3.67 8.64
C LEU A 417 -22.49 4.75 9.10
N GLN A 418 -21.25 4.74 8.63
CA GLN A 418 -20.27 5.79 8.94
C GLN A 418 -20.74 7.15 8.43
N LYS A 419 -21.31 7.22 7.22
CA LYS A 419 -21.90 8.46 6.70
C LYS A 419 -23.07 8.94 7.56
N LEU A 420 -23.93 8.03 8.00
CA LEU A 420 -25.04 8.35 8.90
C LEU A 420 -24.52 8.85 10.25
N ALA A 421 -23.50 8.20 10.83
CA ALA A 421 -22.88 8.55 12.11
C ALA A 421 -22.29 9.96 12.11
N MET A 422 -21.75 10.40 10.96
CA MET A 422 -21.19 11.75 10.79
C MET A 422 -22.23 12.79 10.36
N SER A 423 -23.46 12.38 10.08
CA SER A 423 -24.55 13.29 9.71
C SER A 423 -25.31 13.78 10.95
N GLU A 424 -25.86 15.00 10.89
CA GLU A 424 -26.77 15.52 11.91
C GLU A 424 -28.22 15.04 11.69
N ALA A 425 -28.46 14.10 10.77
CA ALA A 425 -29.79 13.66 10.38
C ALA A 425 -30.43 12.72 11.42
N GLU A 426 -31.76 12.67 11.44
CA GLU A 426 -32.52 11.74 12.28
C GLU A 426 -32.27 10.28 11.84
N GLY A 427 -31.57 9.52 12.69
CA GLY A 427 -31.28 8.10 12.51
C GLY A 427 -30.18 7.65 13.46
N THR A 428 -30.30 6.45 14.05
CA THR A 428 -29.20 5.88 14.85
C THR A 428 -28.22 5.16 13.93
N ALA A 429 -26.96 5.56 13.96
CA ALA A 429 -25.89 4.83 13.29
C ALA A 429 -25.41 3.61 14.10
N ASP A 430 -25.83 3.49 15.37
CA ASP A 430 -25.53 2.35 16.22
C ASP A 430 -26.36 1.13 15.78
N SER A 431 -25.72 -0.04 15.76
CA SER A 431 -26.25 -1.33 15.28
C SER A 431 -25.63 -2.49 16.07
N GLU A 432 -25.97 -3.75 15.75
CA GLU A 432 -25.31 -4.91 16.37
C GLU A 432 -23.78 -4.91 16.19
N ASN A 433 -23.27 -4.23 15.15
CA ASN A 433 -21.85 -4.12 14.86
C ASN A 433 -21.28 -2.73 15.20
N SER A 434 -22.05 -1.78 15.71
CA SER A 434 -21.57 -0.41 15.90
C SER A 434 -22.20 0.34 17.08
N TRP A 435 -21.39 1.16 17.74
CA TRP A 435 -21.82 1.87 18.95
C TRP A 435 -21.01 3.14 19.17
N THR A 436 -21.59 4.10 19.90
CA THR A 436 -20.92 5.35 20.24
C THR A 436 -20.42 5.35 21.69
N VAL A 437 -19.18 5.81 21.90
CA VAL A 437 -18.56 5.98 23.22
C VAL A 437 -18.28 7.45 23.46
N ASN A 438 -18.71 8.02 24.60
CA ASN A 438 -18.27 9.36 25.00
C ASN A 438 -16.89 9.27 25.66
N ILE A 439 -15.97 10.14 25.26
CA ILE A 439 -14.61 10.18 25.81
C ILE A 439 -14.59 10.56 27.30
N LYS A 440 -15.61 11.25 27.81
CA LYS A 440 -15.73 11.54 29.24
C LYS A 440 -16.02 10.29 30.10
N ASP A 441 -16.53 9.22 29.49
CA ASP A 441 -17.00 8.03 30.20
C ASP A 441 -15.91 6.93 30.24
N ILE A 442 -14.82 7.08 29.49
CA ILE A 442 -13.66 6.15 29.56
C ILE A 442 -12.76 6.49 30.75
N ASP A 443 -11.89 5.56 31.12
CA ASP A 443 -10.87 5.79 32.14
C ASP A 443 -9.88 6.88 31.70
N GLN A 444 -9.90 8.02 32.37
CA GLN A 444 -9.05 9.18 32.07
C GLN A 444 -7.58 9.01 32.47
N SER A 445 -7.24 7.96 33.20
CA SER A 445 -5.85 7.65 33.57
C SER A 445 -5.15 6.85 32.47
N THR A 446 -5.86 5.94 31.82
CA THR A 446 -5.35 5.05 30.78
C THR A 446 -5.74 5.47 29.37
N PHE A 447 -6.82 6.25 29.22
CA PHE A 447 -7.47 6.55 27.94
C PHE A 447 -7.75 5.27 27.14
N ASP A 448 -8.17 4.19 27.80
CA ASP A 448 -8.49 2.92 27.14
C ASP A 448 -9.70 3.06 26.21
N LEU A 449 -9.52 2.65 24.95
CA LEU A 449 -10.51 2.71 23.87
C LEU A 449 -10.95 1.31 23.42
N SER A 450 -10.54 0.25 24.10
CA SER A 450 -10.90 -1.15 23.79
C SER A 450 -12.29 -1.53 24.32
N VAL A 451 -13.29 -0.71 24.00
CA VAL A 451 -14.66 -0.92 24.45
C VAL A 451 -15.22 -2.17 23.78
N LYS A 452 -15.75 -3.10 24.58
CA LYS A 452 -16.41 -4.31 24.06
C LYS A 452 -17.72 -3.91 23.39
N ASN A 453 -18.06 -4.59 22.30
CA ASN A 453 -19.34 -4.44 21.63
C ASN A 453 -20.49 -4.70 22.62
N PRO A 454 -21.32 -3.69 22.97
CA PRO A 454 -22.36 -3.81 23.97
C PRO A 454 -23.56 -4.65 23.51
N PHE A 455 -23.68 -4.89 22.20
CA PHE A 455 -24.77 -5.66 21.59
C PHE A 455 -24.42 -7.14 21.39
N LYS A 456 -23.14 -7.50 21.51
CA LYS A 456 -22.73 -8.91 21.48
C LYS A 456 -23.17 -9.56 22.78
N LYS A 457 -24.18 -10.44 22.72
CA LYS A 457 -24.48 -11.37 23.82
C LYS A 457 -23.16 -12.06 24.18
N GLU A 458 -22.78 -12.05 25.45
CA GLU A 458 -21.58 -12.77 25.90
C GLU A 458 -21.61 -14.16 25.26
N GLU A 459 -20.62 -14.47 24.42
CA GLU A 459 -20.36 -15.85 24.05
C GLU A 459 -20.31 -16.61 25.36
N ALA A 460 -21.16 -17.64 25.50
CA ALA A 460 -21.24 -18.45 26.70
C ALA A 460 -19.82 -18.68 27.21
N ALA A 461 -19.58 -18.35 28.49
CA ALA A 461 -18.28 -18.41 29.12
C ALA A 461 -17.49 -19.58 28.56
N ILE A 462 -16.27 -19.34 28.07
CA ILE A 462 -15.37 -20.40 27.59
C ILE A 462 -15.46 -21.52 28.64
N ARG A 463 -15.97 -22.68 28.21
CA ARG A 463 -16.21 -23.83 29.09
C ARG A 463 -14.97 -23.98 29.96
N THR A 464 -15.16 -24.00 31.27
CA THR A 464 -14.03 -24.17 32.18
C THR A 464 -13.28 -25.43 31.80
N PRO A 465 -11.96 -25.53 32.03
CA PRO A 465 -11.22 -26.77 31.78
C PRO A 465 -11.88 -28.01 32.41
N LYS A 466 -12.62 -27.82 33.50
CA LYS A 466 -13.42 -28.86 34.16
C LYS A 466 -14.62 -29.30 33.30
N GLU A 467 -15.39 -28.38 32.75
CA GLU A 467 -16.52 -28.68 31.86
C GLU A 467 -16.04 -29.37 30.57
N ILE A 468 -14.90 -28.95 30.03
CA ILE A 468 -14.27 -29.62 28.87
C ILE A 468 -13.85 -31.06 29.22
N LEU A 469 -13.28 -31.28 30.41
CA LEU A 469 -12.89 -32.61 30.90
C LEU A 469 -14.10 -33.54 31.12
N GLU A 470 -15.19 -33.02 31.68
CA GLU A 470 -16.42 -33.79 31.90
C GLU A 470 -17.07 -34.22 30.58
N GLU A 471 -17.05 -33.36 29.55
CA GLU A 471 -17.56 -33.68 28.23
C GLU A 471 -16.68 -34.67 27.46
N ILE A 472 -15.34 -34.53 27.53
CA ILE A 472 -14.42 -35.53 26.96
C ILE A 472 -14.70 -36.90 27.57
N LYS A 473 -14.89 -36.96 28.89
CA LYS A 473 -15.17 -38.21 29.59
C LYS A 473 -16.51 -38.82 29.15
N ALA A 474 -17.55 -38.01 28.99
CA ALA A 474 -18.85 -38.47 28.51
C ALA A 474 -18.78 -39.02 27.06
N LEU A 475 -18.02 -38.37 26.18
CA LEU A 475 -17.81 -38.81 24.80
C LEU A 475 -16.97 -40.09 24.72
N ASP A 476 -16.01 -40.28 25.63
CA ASP A 476 -15.25 -41.53 25.75
C ASP A 476 -16.13 -42.68 26.23
N ASP A 477 -17.01 -42.45 27.21
CA ASP A 477 -17.99 -43.44 27.70
C ASP A 477 -18.96 -43.84 26.57
N GLU A 478 -19.49 -42.88 25.80
CA GLU A 478 -20.35 -43.13 24.64
C GLU A 478 -19.61 -43.90 23.54
N SER A 479 -18.35 -43.55 23.29
CA SER A 479 -17.50 -44.27 22.32
C SER A 479 -17.22 -45.71 22.75
N ALA A 480 -17.05 -45.95 24.05
CA ALA A 480 -16.87 -47.29 24.61
C ALA A 480 -18.16 -48.13 24.47
N GLU A 481 -19.33 -47.56 24.73
CA GLU A 481 -20.62 -48.24 24.51
C GLU A 481 -20.83 -48.62 23.04
N ILE A 482 -20.50 -47.70 22.12
CA ILE A 482 -20.57 -47.97 20.67
C ILE A 482 -19.59 -49.10 20.29
N LEU A 483 -18.35 -49.07 20.79
CA LEU A 483 -17.37 -50.11 20.53
C LEU A 483 -17.81 -51.49 21.04
N ASP A 484 -18.43 -51.56 22.22
CA ASP A 484 -18.95 -52.82 22.74
C ASP A 484 -20.17 -53.31 21.96
N SER A 485 -21.05 -52.40 21.50
CA SER A 485 -22.15 -52.77 20.60
C SER A 485 -21.65 -53.37 19.28
N ILE A 486 -20.53 -52.88 18.75
CA ILE A 486 -19.89 -53.42 17.55
C ILE A 486 -19.23 -54.77 17.85
N LYS A 487 -18.59 -54.95 19.02
CA LYS A 487 -18.04 -56.25 19.41
C LYS A 487 -19.11 -57.34 19.53
N HIS A 488 -20.32 -56.99 19.92
CA HIS A 488 -21.44 -57.94 19.98
C HIS A 488 -21.99 -58.35 18.60
N LEU A 489 -21.60 -57.66 17.53
CA LEU A 489 -21.96 -57.97 16.15
C LEU A 489 -20.91 -58.84 15.41
N ILE A 490 -19.79 -59.14 16.07
CA ILE A 490 -18.73 -60.05 15.62
C ILE A 490 -18.80 -61.31 16.48
#